data_AF-A0A957NJ03-F1
#
_entry.id   AF-A0A957NJ03-F1
#
_cell.length_a   1.000
_cell.length_b   1.000
_cell.length_c   1.000
_cell.angle_alpha   90.00
_cell.angle_beta   90.00
_cell.angle_gamma   90.00
#
_symmetry.space_group_name_H-M   'P 1'
#
loop_
_entity.id
_entity.type
_entity.pdbx_description
1 polymer ?
#
loop_
_entity_poly.entity_id
_entity_poly.type
_entity_poly.pdbx_seq_one_letter_code
_entity_poly.pdbx_strand_id
1 'polypeptide(L)'
;AEQKNFVFVADGPNYPTALFSAAKVLEAAGRHAMGQETEEWAHLQYFVNTDPFTPTFIISPGGRGHSRAAELMEPVNRAGRTSVAVVPQGDTAIAPHADWVLPVVGNVREIFSSMVYAIAGELFAAHLSDAIGEPFFRRFSGAYDTQNAASAQTIRNSQVLSRADLPA
;
A
#
# COMPACT_ATOMS: atom_id res chain seq x y z
N ALA A 1 -12.94 -4.75 -11.61
CA ALA A 1 -11.48 -4.99 -11.55
C ALA A 1 -10.79 -4.45 -12.81
N GLU A 2 -11.06 -3.20 -13.17
CA GLU A 2 -10.53 -2.58 -14.39
C GLU A 2 -9.28 -1.73 -14.10
N GLN A 3 -9.16 -1.29 -12.86
CA GLN A 3 -8.11 -0.43 -12.33
C GLN A 3 -6.80 -1.23 -12.25
N LYS A 4 -5.74 -0.63 -12.78
CA LYS A 4 -4.42 -1.26 -12.88
C LYS A 4 -3.39 -0.69 -11.91
N ASN A 5 -3.67 0.51 -11.40
CA ASN A 5 -2.84 1.28 -10.48
C ASN A 5 -3.57 1.42 -9.15
N PHE A 6 -2.82 1.34 -8.05
CA PHE A 6 -3.31 1.51 -6.69
C PHE A 6 -2.33 2.38 -5.91
N VAL A 7 -2.83 3.24 -5.03
CA VAL A 7 -1.98 4.09 -4.19
C VAL A 7 -2.39 3.93 -2.74
N PHE A 8 -1.41 3.76 -1.86
CA PHE A 8 -1.59 3.73 -0.42
C PHE A 8 -0.84 4.93 0.16
N VAL A 9 -1.52 5.75 0.94
CA VAL A 9 -1.03 7.02 1.47
C VAL A 9 -1.07 6.96 2.98
N ALA A 10 0.06 7.24 3.61
CA ALA A 10 0.19 7.27 5.07
C ALA A 10 1.43 8.05 5.48
N ASP A 11 1.42 8.58 6.69
CA ASP A 11 2.56 9.29 7.30
C ASP A 11 3.07 8.59 8.57
N GLY A 12 4.17 9.13 9.10
CA GLY A 12 4.74 8.74 10.38
C GLY A 12 5.00 7.23 10.46
N PRO A 13 4.56 6.54 11.54
CA PRO A 13 4.79 5.12 11.69
C PRO A 13 4.01 4.26 10.69
N ASN A 14 3.05 4.83 9.95
CA ASN A 14 2.26 4.12 8.96
C ASN A 14 2.75 4.33 7.53
N TYR A 15 3.73 5.19 7.26
CA TYR A 15 4.35 5.22 5.92
C TYR A 15 4.89 3.84 5.49
N PRO A 16 5.58 3.06 6.36
CA PRO A 16 5.89 1.66 6.07
C PRO A 16 4.67 0.77 5.81
N THR A 17 3.51 1.09 6.41
CA THR A 17 2.24 0.36 6.18
C THR A 17 1.72 0.60 4.77
N ALA A 18 1.82 1.83 4.26
CA ALA A 18 1.50 2.15 2.88
C ALA A 18 2.42 1.40 1.90
N LEU A 19 3.74 1.43 2.14
CA LEU A 19 4.71 0.68 1.33
C LEU A 19 4.44 -0.82 1.34
N PHE A 20 4.17 -1.38 2.53
CA PHE A 20 3.87 -2.81 2.69
C PHE A 20 2.58 -3.20 1.98
N SER A 21 1.51 -2.40 2.10
CA SER A 21 0.23 -2.65 1.42
C SER A 21 0.38 -2.64 -0.10
N ALA A 22 1.17 -1.70 -0.64
CA ALA A 22 1.50 -1.67 -2.05
C ALA A 22 2.27 -2.93 -2.48
N ALA A 23 3.26 -3.36 -1.70
CA ALA A 23 3.98 -4.59 -1.96
C ALA A 23 3.03 -5.81 -1.99
N LYS A 24 2.05 -5.89 -1.07
CA LYS A 24 1.06 -6.98 -1.08
C LYS A 24 0.24 -6.99 -2.37
N VAL A 25 -0.18 -5.84 -2.91
CA VAL A 25 -0.92 -5.79 -4.18
C VAL A 25 -0.06 -6.27 -5.36
N LEU A 26 1.22 -5.86 -5.41
CA LEU A 26 2.18 -6.32 -6.43
C LEU A 26 2.38 -7.85 -6.35
N GLU A 27 2.61 -8.37 -5.15
CA GLU A 27 2.89 -9.78 -4.87
C GLU A 27 1.67 -10.69 -4.97
N ALA A 28 0.48 -10.22 -4.62
CA ALA A 28 -0.75 -11.01 -4.62
C ALA A 28 -1.47 -10.92 -5.96
N ALA A 29 -1.57 -9.73 -6.56
CA ALA A 29 -2.45 -9.46 -7.70
C ALA A 29 -1.71 -9.04 -8.98
N GLY A 30 -0.39 -8.81 -8.94
CA GLY A 30 0.38 -8.41 -10.12
C GLY A 30 -0.11 -7.09 -10.72
N ARG A 31 -0.61 -6.18 -9.88
CA ARG A 31 -1.05 -4.83 -10.28
C ARG A 31 -0.07 -3.79 -9.78
N HIS A 32 0.05 -2.69 -10.51
CA HIS A 32 0.90 -1.59 -10.08
C HIS A 32 0.34 -1.01 -8.80
N ALA A 33 1.17 -0.90 -7.78
CA ALA A 33 0.81 -0.27 -6.53
C ALA A 33 1.98 0.55 -6.00
N MET A 34 1.66 1.66 -5.35
CA MET A 34 2.63 2.57 -4.76
C MET A 34 2.24 2.90 -3.33
N GLY A 35 3.18 2.77 -2.40
CA GLY A 35 3.06 3.40 -1.10
C GLY A 35 3.67 4.79 -1.16
N GLN A 36 3.00 5.79 -0.61
CA GLN A 36 3.45 7.17 -0.66
C GLN A 36 3.21 7.89 0.68
N GLU A 37 4.10 8.82 1.00
CA GLU A 37 3.93 9.69 2.18
C GLU A 37 2.81 10.71 1.93
N THR A 38 2.08 11.09 2.99
CA THR A 38 0.89 11.97 2.91
C THR A 38 1.15 13.27 2.15
N GLU A 39 2.21 14.02 2.47
CA GLU A 39 2.54 15.27 1.79
C GLU A 39 3.13 15.04 0.41
N GLU A 40 3.98 14.03 0.26
CA GLU A 40 4.60 13.74 -1.04
C GLU A 40 3.54 13.37 -2.10
N TRP A 41 2.46 12.70 -1.70
CA TRP A 41 1.33 12.44 -2.59
C TRP A 41 0.71 13.74 -3.13
N ALA A 42 0.54 14.76 -2.27
CA ALA A 42 0.00 16.06 -2.64
C ALA A 42 0.93 16.82 -3.61
N HIS A 43 2.23 16.52 -3.58
CA HIS A 43 3.24 17.15 -4.43
C HIS A 43 3.56 16.39 -5.71
N LEU A 44 3.21 15.11 -5.80
CA LEU A 44 3.50 14.27 -6.96
C LEU A 44 2.23 13.63 -7.55
N GLN A 45 1.71 12.57 -6.93
CA GLN A 45 0.64 11.74 -7.50
C GLN A 45 -0.69 12.48 -7.64
N TYR A 46 -0.90 13.55 -6.88
CA TYR A 46 -2.01 14.48 -7.07
C TYR A 46 -2.12 14.96 -8.53
N PHE A 47 -0.99 15.17 -9.23
CA PHE A 47 -0.97 15.69 -10.60
C PHE A 47 -1.22 14.62 -11.69
N VAL A 48 -1.25 13.33 -11.35
CA VAL A 48 -1.43 12.25 -12.33
C VAL A 48 -2.89 12.23 -12.82
N ASN A 49 -3.13 12.65 -14.06
CA ASN A 49 -4.47 12.83 -14.62
C ASN A 49 -4.88 11.78 -15.68
N THR A 50 -3.98 10.87 -16.05
CA THR A 50 -4.27 9.79 -17.03
C THR A 50 -5.13 8.68 -16.46
N ASP A 51 -5.12 8.51 -15.14
CA ASP A 51 -5.84 7.47 -14.41
C ASP A 51 -6.61 8.07 -13.23
N PRO A 52 -7.62 8.94 -13.47
CA PRO A 52 -8.26 9.75 -12.44
C PRO A 52 -8.87 8.89 -11.33
N PHE A 53 -9.52 7.78 -11.69
CA PHE A 53 -10.16 6.84 -10.75
C PHE A 53 -9.20 5.83 -10.11
N THR A 54 -7.91 6.14 -10.03
CA THR A 54 -6.95 5.31 -9.28
C THR A 54 -7.43 5.19 -7.83
N PRO A 55 -7.62 3.95 -7.31
CA PRO A 55 -7.94 3.76 -5.91
C PRO A 55 -6.80 4.27 -5.02
N THR A 56 -7.14 5.17 -4.11
CA THR A 56 -6.20 5.82 -3.19
C THR A 56 -6.65 5.56 -1.76
N PHE A 57 -5.88 4.73 -1.06
CA PHE A 57 -6.12 4.36 0.33
C PHE A 57 -5.47 5.40 1.25
N ILE A 58 -6.26 6.05 2.10
CA ILE A 58 -5.77 6.96 3.14
C ILE A 58 -5.73 6.18 4.46
N ILE A 59 -4.53 5.85 4.92
CA ILE A 59 -4.32 5.07 6.13
C ILE A 59 -3.92 6.02 7.26
N SER A 60 -4.80 6.19 8.24
CA SER A 60 -4.55 7.11 9.35
C SER A 60 -5.12 6.57 10.66
N PRO A 61 -4.30 6.33 11.69
CA PRO A 61 -4.78 5.72 12.93
C PRO A 61 -5.40 6.68 13.95
N GLY A 62 -5.78 7.91 13.53
CA GLY A 62 -6.24 8.93 14.47
C GLY A 62 -5.12 9.61 15.28
N GLY A 63 -3.86 9.39 14.88
CA GLY A 63 -2.67 9.91 15.55
C GLY A 63 -2.28 11.33 15.14
N ARG A 64 -0.99 11.67 15.25
CA ARG A 64 -0.50 13.05 15.08
C ARG A 64 -0.71 13.60 13.67
N GLY A 65 -0.62 12.76 12.64
CA GLY A 65 -0.83 13.15 11.23
C GLY A 65 -2.30 13.21 10.82
N HIS A 66 -3.24 12.82 11.69
CA HIS A 66 -4.62 12.57 11.28
C HIS A 66 -5.35 13.81 10.76
N SER A 67 -5.16 14.97 11.39
CA SER A 67 -5.75 16.22 10.89
C SER A 67 -5.24 16.59 9.51
N ARG A 68 -3.96 16.30 9.21
CA ARG A 68 -3.39 16.59 7.90
C ARG A 68 -3.87 15.60 6.84
N ALA A 69 -3.96 14.32 7.18
CA ALA A 69 -4.59 13.32 6.31
C ALA A 69 -6.07 13.66 6.00
N ALA A 70 -6.80 14.26 6.96
CA ALA A 70 -8.16 14.75 6.73
C ALA A 70 -8.23 15.92 5.75
N GLU A 71 -7.32 16.89 5.85
CA GLU A 71 -7.20 17.96 4.86
C GLU A 71 -6.91 17.43 3.46
N LEU A 72 -6.17 16.32 3.36
CA LEU A 72 -5.84 15.67 2.07
C LEU A 72 -7.08 15.05 1.37
N MET A 73 -8.17 14.77 2.09
CA MET A 73 -9.37 14.21 1.47
C MET A 73 -9.98 15.13 0.41
N GLU A 74 -9.94 16.45 0.61
CA GLU A 74 -10.46 17.42 -0.36
C GLU A 74 -9.72 17.34 -1.72
N PRO A 75 -8.37 17.45 -1.81
CA PRO A 75 -7.67 17.28 -3.07
C PRO A 75 -7.78 15.86 -3.66
N VAL A 76 -7.82 14.81 -2.83
CA VAL A 76 -8.04 13.43 -3.31
C VAL A 76 -9.36 13.31 -4.07
N ASN A 77 -10.45 13.81 -3.48
CA ASN A 77 -11.77 13.76 -4.10
C ASN A 77 -11.87 14.69 -5.31
N ARG A 78 -11.30 15.89 -5.23
CA ARG A 78 -11.26 16.85 -6.34
C ARG A 78 -10.51 16.30 -7.56
N ALA A 79 -9.46 15.50 -7.33
CA ALA A 79 -8.71 14.83 -8.39
C ALA A 79 -9.44 13.62 -9.00
N GLY A 80 -10.62 13.24 -8.47
CA GLY A 80 -11.44 12.15 -8.98
C GLY A 80 -10.96 10.74 -8.55
N ARG A 81 -10.12 10.65 -7.53
CA ARG A 81 -9.65 9.37 -6.98
C ARG A 81 -10.82 8.60 -6.38
N THR A 82 -10.77 7.28 -6.46
CA THR A 82 -11.64 6.43 -5.62
C THR A 82 -10.99 6.32 -4.25
N SER A 83 -11.51 7.06 -3.28
CA SER A 83 -10.92 7.20 -1.95
C SER A 83 -11.35 6.05 -1.02
N VAL A 84 -10.38 5.47 -0.32
CA VAL A 84 -10.62 4.39 0.65
C VAL A 84 -9.98 4.75 2.00
N ALA A 85 -10.77 4.99 3.02
CA ALA A 85 -10.27 5.33 4.36
C ALA A 85 -9.99 4.08 5.19
N VAL A 86 -8.75 3.91 5.65
CA VAL A 86 -8.37 2.93 6.68
C VAL A 86 -8.12 3.69 7.98
N VAL A 87 -9.15 3.79 8.81
CA VAL A 87 -9.22 4.74 9.94
C VAL A 87 -9.87 4.09 11.17
N PRO A 88 -9.70 4.64 12.40
CA PRO A 88 -10.37 4.11 13.58
C PRO A 88 -11.88 3.99 13.38
N GLN A 89 -12.49 3.00 14.03
CA GLN A 89 -13.95 2.90 14.09
C GLN A 89 -14.54 4.17 14.72
N GLY A 90 -15.51 4.78 14.03
CA GLY A 90 -16.14 6.02 14.48
C GLY A 90 -15.35 7.28 14.15
N ASP A 91 -14.32 7.19 13.30
CA ASP A 91 -13.68 8.37 12.74
C ASP A 91 -14.71 9.31 12.08
N THR A 92 -14.56 10.60 12.33
CA THR A 92 -15.44 11.65 11.80
C THR A 92 -14.70 12.65 10.91
N ALA A 93 -13.36 12.56 10.82
CA ALA A 93 -12.56 13.55 10.09
C ALA A 93 -12.23 13.10 8.66
N ILE A 94 -12.04 11.80 8.42
CA ILE A 94 -11.69 11.25 7.11
C ILE A 94 -12.84 10.41 6.56
N ALA A 95 -13.40 9.50 7.36
CA ALA A 95 -14.41 8.53 6.93
C ALA A 95 -15.63 9.16 6.22
N PRO A 96 -16.22 10.29 6.67
CA PRO A 96 -17.37 10.89 5.98
C PRO A 96 -17.07 11.44 4.58
N HIS A 97 -15.79 11.62 4.26
CA HIS A 97 -15.33 12.16 2.99
C HIS A 97 -14.77 11.09 2.04
N ALA A 98 -14.75 9.82 2.45
CA ALA A 98 -14.25 8.73 1.63
C ALA A 98 -15.37 7.96 0.91
N ASP A 99 -15.09 7.43 -0.28
CA ASP A 99 -16.03 6.58 -1.01
C ASP A 99 -16.26 5.24 -0.29
N TRP A 100 -15.19 4.73 0.33
CA TRP A 100 -15.20 3.48 1.09
C TRP A 100 -14.46 3.64 2.41
N VAL A 101 -14.92 2.93 3.44
CA VAL A 101 -14.30 2.94 4.77
C VAL A 101 -14.01 1.50 5.21
N LEU A 102 -12.77 1.26 5.59
CA LEU A 102 -12.28 0.05 6.24
C LEU A 102 -11.97 0.40 7.71
N PRO A 103 -12.96 0.32 8.61
CA PRO A 103 -12.78 0.75 9.99
C PRO A 103 -11.90 -0.23 10.78
N VAL A 104 -10.94 0.29 11.53
CA VAL A 104 -10.11 -0.47 12.46
C VAL A 104 -10.72 -0.39 13.86
N VAL A 105 -11.15 -1.54 14.39
CA VAL A 105 -11.82 -1.64 15.69
C VAL A 105 -10.79 -1.71 16.82
N GLY A 106 -11.02 -0.93 17.87
CA GLY A 106 -10.20 -0.90 19.09
C GLY A 106 -9.27 0.31 19.16
N ASN A 107 -8.70 0.54 20.35
CA ASN A 107 -7.74 1.63 20.59
C ASN A 107 -6.30 1.11 20.46
N VAL A 108 -5.63 1.46 19.37
CA VAL A 108 -4.25 1.06 19.10
C VAL A 108 -3.33 2.25 19.33
N ARG A 109 -2.34 2.11 20.23
CA ARG A 109 -1.31 3.16 20.38
C ARG A 109 -0.59 3.33 19.05
N GLU A 110 -0.38 4.57 18.63
CA GLU A 110 0.20 4.92 17.32
C GLU A 110 1.51 4.18 17.00
N ILE A 111 2.36 3.93 18.01
CA ILE A 111 3.61 3.15 17.83
C ILE A 111 3.39 1.71 17.34
N PHE A 112 2.23 1.11 17.61
CA PHE A 112 1.85 -0.24 17.17
C PHE A 112 0.86 -0.22 15.99
N SER A 113 0.45 0.97 15.51
CA SER A 113 -0.59 1.05 14.49
C SER A 113 -0.17 0.35 13.20
N SER A 114 1.11 0.38 12.84
CA SER A 114 1.61 -0.25 11.63
C SER A 114 1.38 -1.76 11.57
N MET A 115 1.37 -2.44 12.72
CA MET A 115 1.08 -3.87 12.81
C MET A 115 -0.40 -4.18 12.54
N VAL A 116 -1.30 -3.29 12.94
CA VAL A 116 -2.75 -3.50 12.86
C VAL A 116 -3.31 -2.95 11.55
N TYR A 117 -2.88 -1.76 11.14
CA TYR A 117 -3.39 -1.08 9.95
C TYR A 117 -2.89 -1.73 8.64
N ALA A 118 -1.80 -2.51 8.68
CA ALA A 118 -1.35 -3.32 7.56
C ALA A 118 -2.36 -4.39 7.14
N ILE A 119 -3.18 -4.88 8.07
CA ILE A 119 -4.17 -5.94 7.82
C ILE A 119 -5.17 -5.52 6.74
N ALA A 120 -5.54 -4.23 6.68
CA ALA A 120 -6.45 -3.74 5.64
C ALA A 120 -5.85 -3.92 4.23
N GLY A 121 -4.56 -3.61 4.06
CA GLY A 121 -3.84 -3.81 2.79
C GLY A 121 -3.68 -5.28 2.42
N GLU A 122 -3.40 -6.15 3.41
CA GLU A 122 -3.31 -7.59 3.23
C GLU A 122 -4.63 -8.20 2.75
N LEU A 123 -5.73 -7.89 3.45
CA LEU A 123 -7.07 -8.37 3.11
C LEU A 123 -7.51 -7.86 1.73
N PHE A 124 -7.25 -6.58 1.44
CA PHE A 124 -7.53 -6.01 0.12
C PHE A 124 -6.76 -6.73 -0.99
N ALA A 125 -5.45 -6.94 -0.81
CA ALA A 125 -4.61 -7.60 -1.82
C ALA A 125 -5.03 -9.06 -2.05
N ALA A 126 -5.38 -9.80 -0.99
CA ALA A 126 -5.90 -11.15 -1.09
C ALA A 126 -7.24 -11.19 -1.85
N HIS A 127 -8.18 -10.32 -1.47
CA HIS A 127 -9.48 -10.26 -2.12
C HIS A 127 -9.40 -9.80 -3.58
N LEU A 128 -8.52 -8.84 -3.89
CA LEU A 128 -8.27 -8.39 -5.25
C LEU A 128 -7.74 -9.54 -6.11
N SER A 129 -6.76 -10.30 -5.62
CA SER A 129 -6.19 -11.48 -6.28
C SER A 129 -7.26 -12.53 -6.59
N ASP A 130 -8.13 -12.85 -5.63
CA ASP A 130 -9.26 -13.75 -5.84
C ASP A 130 -10.23 -13.21 -6.89
N ALA A 131 -10.61 -11.92 -6.79
CA ALA A 131 -11.56 -11.28 -7.69
C ALA A 131 -11.11 -11.23 -9.16
N ILE A 132 -9.79 -11.21 -9.40
CA ILE A 132 -9.22 -11.21 -10.76
C ILE A 132 -8.72 -12.57 -11.22
N GLY A 133 -8.80 -13.60 -10.36
CA GLY A 133 -8.30 -14.95 -10.66
C GLY A 133 -6.77 -15.04 -10.80
N GLU A 134 -6.03 -14.08 -10.25
CA GLU A 134 -4.56 -14.06 -10.34
C GLU A 134 -3.97 -14.75 -9.11
N PRO A 135 -3.25 -15.88 -9.24
CA PRO A 135 -2.72 -16.60 -8.09
C PRO A 135 -1.50 -15.89 -7.49
N PHE A 136 -1.39 -15.86 -6.16
CA PHE A 136 -0.26 -15.26 -5.44
C PHE A 136 1.11 -15.65 -6.02
N PHE A 137 2.00 -14.66 -6.14
CA PHE A 137 3.36 -14.82 -6.71
C PHE A 137 3.40 -15.53 -8.08
N ARG A 138 2.28 -15.51 -8.83
CA ARG A 138 2.09 -16.28 -10.07
C ARG A 138 2.45 -17.77 -9.91
N ARG A 139 2.20 -18.33 -8.72
CA ARG A 139 2.57 -19.68 -8.29
C ARG A 139 4.06 -20.01 -8.48
N PHE A 140 4.93 -19.00 -8.55
CA PHE A 140 6.35 -19.15 -8.90
C PHE A 140 6.53 -19.95 -10.21
N SER A 141 5.77 -19.59 -11.24
CA SER A 141 5.80 -20.25 -12.55
C SER A 141 6.29 -19.31 -13.66
N GLY A 142 6.77 -19.87 -14.77
CA GLY A 142 7.22 -19.10 -15.93
C GLY A 142 8.41 -18.19 -15.59
N ALA A 143 8.27 -16.89 -15.84
CA ALA A 143 9.30 -15.89 -15.51
C ALA A 143 9.57 -15.76 -14.00
N TYR A 144 8.70 -16.32 -13.15
CA TYR A 144 8.81 -16.28 -11.69
C TYR A 144 9.28 -17.61 -11.08
N ASP A 145 9.71 -18.56 -11.91
CA ASP A 145 10.23 -19.85 -11.44
C ASP A 145 11.56 -19.67 -10.70
N THR A 146 11.54 -20.04 -9.42
CA THR A 146 12.68 -19.97 -8.49
C THR A 146 13.27 -21.34 -8.17
N GLN A 147 12.69 -22.43 -8.70
CA GLN A 147 13.15 -23.81 -8.45
C GLN A 147 14.29 -24.22 -9.38
N ASN A 148 14.41 -23.58 -10.55
CA ASN A 148 15.53 -23.82 -11.44
C ASN A 148 16.80 -23.09 -10.95
N ALA A 149 17.71 -23.84 -10.33
CA ALA A 149 18.94 -23.32 -9.72
C ALA A 149 19.86 -22.54 -10.69
N ALA A 150 19.75 -22.76 -11.99
CA ALA A 150 20.54 -22.05 -13.00
C ALA A 150 20.05 -20.62 -13.28
N SER A 151 18.78 -20.31 -12.96
CA SER A 151 18.15 -18.99 -13.21
C SER A 151 17.66 -18.29 -11.94
N ALA A 152 17.66 -18.97 -10.80
CA ALA A 152 17.16 -18.44 -9.53
C ALA A 152 18.21 -17.59 -8.79
N GLN A 153 18.49 -16.39 -9.32
CA GLN A 153 19.19 -15.34 -8.56
C GLN A 153 18.26 -14.78 -7.49
N THR A 154 18.17 -15.49 -6.37
CA THR A 154 17.40 -15.09 -5.19
C THR A 154 18.33 -14.59 -4.11
N ILE A 155 17.83 -13.84 -3.12
CA ILE A 155 18.60 -13.39 -1.94
C ILE A 155 19.29 -14.57 -1.23
N ARG A 156 18.70 -15.78 -1.29
CA ARG A 156 19.28 -17.00 -0.69
C ARG A 156 20.57 -17.46 -1.39
N ASN A 157 20.70 -17.16 -2.68
CA ASN A 157 21.81 -17.58 -3.52
C ASN A 157 22.69 -16.40 -3.92
N SER A 158 22.41 -15.19 -3.43
CA SER A 158 23.22 -14.00 -3.69
C SER A 158 24.63 -14.21 -3.12
N GLN A 159 25.62 -13.77 -3.89
CA GLN A 159 27.01 -13.75 -3.40
C GLN A 159 27.08 -12.85 -2.16
N VAL A 160 27.53 -13.41 -1.05
CA VAL A 160 27.83 -12.64 0.16
C VAL A 160 29.29 -12.22 0.08
N LEU A 161 29.54 -10.93 -0.11
CA LEU A 161 30.89 -10.37 -0.02
C LEU A 161 31.24 -10.11 1.44
N SER A 162 32.36 -10.66 1.89
CA SER A 162 32.97 -10.29 3.16
C SER A 162 33.84 -9.04 2.98
N ARG A 163 34.25 -8.44 4.10
CA ARG A 163 35.17 -7.30 4.07
C ARG A 163 36.51 -7.62 3.38
N ALA A 164 36.93 -8.88 3.37
CA ALA A 164 38.16 -9.31 2.70
C ALA A 164 38.03 -9.36 1.17
N ASP A 165 36.79 -9.40 0.65
CA ASP A 165 36.49 -9.45 -0.78
C ASP A 165 36.32 -8.04 -1.39
N LEU A 166 36.35 -6.99 -0.57
CA LEU A 166 36.26 -5.60 -1.02
C LEU A 166 37.64 -5.06 -1.41
N PRO A 167 37.78 -4.33 -2.53
CA PRO A 167 39.02 -3.66 -2.87
C PRO A 167 39.42 -2.65 -1.79
N ALA A 168 40.74 -2.51 -1.55
CA ALA A 168 41.31 -1.61 -0.57
C ALA A 168 41.08 -0.13 -0.89
#